data_AF-A0A7W1XT02-F1
#
_entry.id   AF-A0A7W1XT02-F1
#
_cell.length_a   1.000
_cell.length_b   1.000
_cell.length_c   1.000
_cell.angle_alpha   90.00
_cell.angle_beta   90.00
_cell.angle_gamma   90.00
#
_symmetry.space_group_name_H-M   'P 1'
#
loop_
_entity.id
_entity.type
_entity.pdbx_description
1 polymer ?
#
loop_
_entity_poly.entity_id
_entity_poly.type
_entity_poly.pdbx_seq_one_letter_code
_entity_poly.pdbx_strand_id
1 'polypeptide(L)'
;MQLPDWLQSWKWDQRWRETGFDFLDEATYLDELIQFMDGETDLIVFAEASKLGYARQIVLAYQPLVENQIFAVFQGQSVYTLAIPADLDEVCRFSEHYISPGWQINQKRLPSNTFPRVWRGTSQRPLAPLTNENLKLAPFYIGVGHYENEMVDMENRAAFNPFLHTDRMVMASADGGQVSQWYTRYSGSIFSIYRIPTEDGRGIFYLFVHYCPCPFVKGKQRILDQLSKEKKSAAKLPADVPVDVIFSLSGFFFQQLYTIEELKKEAIQGNYEWFIHLLGYLDCSLVQQENQDIEQMLADFACCNHQTIRQEVATLAQLHGWQSLLKQLEKQDVN
;
A
#
# COMPACT_ATOMS: atom_id res chain seq x y z
N MET A 1 -20.95 7.47 31.31
CA MET A 1 -19.81 6.60 31.68
C MET A 1 -18.57 7.48 31.77
N GLN A 2 -17.74 7.36 32.80
CA GLN A 2 -16.58 8.25 33.00
C GLN A 2 -15.29 7.55 32.55
N LEU A 3 -14.51 8.20 31.67
CA LEU A 3 -13.17 7.71 31.29
C LEU A 3 -12.27 7.68 32.54
N PRO A 4 -11.27 6.79 32.62
CA PRO A 4 -10.36 6.79 33.76
C PRO A 4 -9.55 8.09 33.84
N ASP A 5 -9.24 8.54 35.06
CA ASP A 5 -8.61 9.84 35.31
C ASP A 5 -7.29 10.03 34.56
N TRP A 6 -6.50 8.96 34.41
CA TRP A 6 -5.25 9.00 33.66
C TRP A 6 -5.49 9.36 32.18
N LEU A 7 -6.57 8.87 31.57
CA LEU A 7 -6.91 9.14 30.17
C LEU A 7 -7.49 10.55 30.02
N GLN A 8 -8.32 10.98 30.98
CA GLN A 8 -8.83 12.36 31.00
C GLN A 8 -7.71 13.39 31.17
N SER A 9 -6.63 13.03 31.88
CA SER A 9 -5.49 13.93 32.09
C SER A 9 -4.80 14.34 30.79
N TRP A 10 -4.86 13.51 29.74
CA TRP A 10 -4.25 13.79 28.44
C TRP A 10 -4.84 15.03 27.75
N LYS A 11 -6.12 15.39 28.00
CA LYS A 11 -6.75 16.60 27.45
C LYS A 11 -5.98 17.88 27.82
N TRP A 12 -5.24 17.83 28.92
CA TRP A 12 -4.47 18.95 29.46
C TRP A 12 -2.97 18.88 29.12
N ASP A 13 -2.49 17.76 28.58
CA ASP A 13 -1.10 17.63 28.11
C ASP A 13 -0.91 18.44 26.82
N GLN A 14 0.15 19.23 26.75
CA GLN A 14 0.44 20.06 25.59
C GLN A 14 0.68 19.22 24.33
N ARG A 15 1.30 18.04 24.46
CA ARG A 15 1.60 17.12 23.35
C ARG A 15 0.34 16.61 22.68
N TRP A 16 -0.77 16.50 23.41
CA TRP A 16 -2.05 16.06 22.85
C TRP A 16 -2.48 16.91 21.65
N ARG A 17 -2.27 18.24 21.72
CA ARG A 17 -2.64 19.18 20.65
C ARG A 17 -1.87 18.94 19.35
N GLU A 18 -0.70 18.32 19.44
CA GLU A 18 0.16 17.99 18.30
C GLU A 18 -0.25 16.66 17.66
N THR A 19 -0.99 15.80 18.36
CA THR A 19 -1.45 14.51 17.85
C THR A 19 -2.51 14.64 16.75
N GLY A 20 -3.21 15.77 16.68
CA GLY A 20 -4.31 15.98 15.74
C GLY A 20 -5.59 15.23 16.06
N PHE A 21 -5.71 14.72 17.28
CA PHE A 21 -6.97 14.24 17.82
C PHE A 21 -7.65 15.32 18.65
N ASP A 22 -8.96 15.49 18.46
CA ASP A 22 -9.81 16.30 19.31
C ASP A 22 -10.53 15.39 20.32
N PHE A 23 -10.46 15.74 21.60
CA PHE A 23 -11.21 15.05 22.66
C PHE A 23 -12.70 15.32 22.48
N LEU A 24 -13.52 14.28 22.58
CA LEU A 24 -14.97 14.41 22.52
C LEU A 24 -15.50 14.90 23.88
N ASP A 25 -16.28 15.97 23.89
CA ASP A 25 -16.73 16.65 25.11
C ASP A 25 -17.81 15.88 25.89
N GLU A 26 -18.60 15.06 25.22
CA GLU A 26 -19.41 14.01 25.84
C GLU A 26 -18.93 12.68 25.25
N ALA A 27 -18.55 11.72 26.11
CA ALA A 27 -18.26 10.36 25.66
C ALA A 27 -19.52 9.81 25.00
N THR A 28 -19.58 9.91 23.67
CA THR A 28 -20.71 9.47 22.89
C THR A 28 -20.62 7.95 22.88
N TYR A 29 -21.62 7.26 23.42
CA TYR A 29 -21.82 5.87 23.03
C TYR A 29 -21.89 5.85 21.52
N LEU A 30 -21.36 4.80 20.91
CA LEU A 30 -21.34 4.63 19.48
C LEU A 30 -22.75 4.54 18.87
N ASP A 31 -23.85 4.90 19.55
CA ASP A 31 -25.24 4.73 19.10
C ASP A 31 -25.58 5.49 17.80
N GLU A 32 -24.91 6.60 17.49
CA GLU A 32 -25.04 7.27 16.17
C GLU A 32 -24.07 6.72 15.10
N LEU A 33 -23.12 5.85 15.49
CA LEU A 33 -22.20 5.11 14.63
C LEU A 33 -22.54 3.59 14.58
N ILE A 34 -23.54 3.12 15.34
CA ILE A 34 -24.00 1.73 15.43
C ILE A 34 -24.91 1.43 14.25
N GLN A 35 -24.28 0.90 13.21
CA GLN A 35 -24.87 -0.17 12.41
C GLN A 35 -23.96 -1.42 12.34
N PHE A 36 -22.81 -1.45 13.03
CA PHE A 36 -21.75 -2.41 12.69
C PHE A 36 -21.04 -3.08 13.88
N MET A 37 -21.64 -3.08 15.07
CA MET A 37 -21.16 -3.90 16.19
C MET A 37 -22.03 -5.13 16.39
N ASP A 38 -21.94 -6.08 15.45
CA ASP A 38 -22.27 -7.48 15.75
C ASP A 38 -21.07 -8.08 16.53
N GLY A 39 -21.09 -8.00 17.86
CA GLY A 39 -20.22 -8.79 18.74
C GLY A 39 -19.40 -8.02 19.78
N GLU A 40 -19.91 -7.97 21.01
CA GLU A 40 -19.18 -8.10 22.30
C GLU A 40 -17.82 -7.37 22.49
N THR A 41 -17.71 -6.07 22.23
CA THR A 41 -16.61 -5.28 22.82
C THR A 41 -17.06 -3.87 23.21
N ASP A 42 -17.14 -3.60 24.52
CA ASP A 42 -17.47 -2.30 25.11
C ASP A 42 -16.36 -1.26 24.85
N LEU A 43 -16.27 -0.76 23.62
CA LEU A 43 -15.34 0.29 23.23
C LEU A 43 -15.97 1.67 23.45
N ILE A 44 -15.32 2.50 24.27
CA ILE A 44 -15.72 3.88 24.56
C ILE A 44 -14.86 4.80 23.70
N VAL A 45 -15.45 5.42 22.68
CA VAL A 45 -14.75 6.42 21.84
C VAL A 45 -14.57 7.70 22.65
N PHE A 46 -13.34 8.23 22.67
CA PHE A 46 -13.00 9.41 23.46
C PHE A 46 -12.34 10.53 22.64
N ALA A 47 -11.84 10.22 21.45
CA ALA A 47 -11.22 11.23 20.58
C ALA A 47 -11.39 10.90 19.10
N GLU A 48 -11.37 11.92 18.25
CA GLU A 48 -11.47 11.80 16.79
C GLU A 48 -10.37 12.59 16.08
N ALA A 49 -9.88 12.06 14.96
CA ALA A 49 -8.82 12.69 14.17
C ALA A 49 -9.36 13.89 13.39
N SER A 50 -9.04 15.10 13.84
CA SER A 50 -9.61 16.31 13.27
C SER A 50 -8.98 16.69 11.92
N LYS A 51 -9.70 17.51 11.15
CA LYS A 51 -9.19 18.20 9.93
C LYS A 51 -8.71 17.29 8.79
N LEU A 52 -9.06 16.00 8.80
CA LEU A 52 -8.79 15.10 7.66
C LEU A 52 -9.73 15.35 6.47
N GLY A 53 -10.82 16.10 6.63
CA GLY A 53 -11.64 16.64 5.53
C GLY A 53 -12.65 15.68 4.89
N TYR A 54 -12.96 14.54 5.52
CA TYR A 54 -13.86 13.50 4.98
C TYR A 54 -14.78 12.90 6.06
N ALA A 55 -15.90 12.31 5.61
CA ALA A 55 -16.79 11.53 6.46
C ALA A 55 -16.18 10.14 6.68
N ARG A 56 -16.11 9.69 7.95
CA ARG A 56 -15.45 8.46 8.45
C ARG A 56 -13.95 8.64 8.73
N GLN A 57 -13.62 9.00 9.96
CA GLN A 57 -12.26 9.35 10.41
C GLN A 57 -11.65 8.24 11.28
N ILE A 58 -10.37 8.39 11.62
CA ILE A 58 -9.75 7.59 12.67
C ILE A 58 -10.27 8.09 14.01
N VAL A 59 -10.79 7.20 14.84
CA VAL A 59 -11.17 7.52 16.22
C VAL A 59 -10.34 6.71 17.20
N LEU A 60 -10.13 7.25 18.40
CA LEU A 60 -9.50 6.54 19.50
C LEU A 60 -10.57 6.06 20.48
N ALA A 61 -10.48 4.78 20.84
CA ALA A 61 -11.39 4.14 21.76
C ALA A 61 -10.65 3.46 22.91
N TYR A 62 -11.30 3.39 24.05
CA TYR A 62 -10.83 2.74 25.27
C TYR A 62 -11.73 1.56 25.62
N GLN A 63 -11.14 0.45 26.07
CA GLN A 63 -11.89 -0.71 26.57
C GLN A 63 -11.60 -0.87 28.08
N PRO A 64 -12.61 -0.75 28.98
CA PRO A 64 -12.40 -0.79 30.43
C PRO A 64 -11.67 -2.02 30.97
N LEU A 65 -11.85 -3.19 30.33
CA LEU A 65 -11.23 -4.45 30.77
C LEU A 65 -9.84 -4.70 30.14
N VAL A 66 -9.34 -3.78 29.31
CA VAL A 66 -8.04 -3.86 28.64
C VAL A 66 -7.25 -2.59 28.91
N GLU A 67 -6.97 -2.33 30.19
CA GLU A 67 -6.44 -1.06 30.69
C GLU A 67 -5.08 -0.64 30.08
N ASN A 68 -4.31 -1.60 29.57
CA ASN A 68 -2.98 -1.34 28.98
C ASN A 68 -3.05 -0.93 27.50
N GLN A 69 -4.23 -0.83 26.90
CA GLN A 69 -4.40 -0.54 25.49
C GLN A 69 -5.51 0.48 25.23
N ILE A 70 -5.29 1.28 24.21
CA ILE A 70 -6.33 1.99 23.49
C ILE A 70 -6.39 1.45 22.06
N PHE A 71 -7.45 1.77 21.33
CA PHE A 71 -7.68 1.26 19.99
C PHE A 71 -7.85 2.42 19.02
N ALA A 72 -7.01 2.48 18.00
CA ALA A 72 -7.29 3.28 16.82
C ALA A 72 -8.27 2.53 15.94
N VAL A 73 -9.41 3.14 15.69
CA VAL A 73 -10.49 2.57 14.88
C VAL A 73 -10.53 3.27 13.54
N PHE A 74 -10.30 2.52 12.48
CA PHE A 74 -10.36 3.02 11.11
C PHE A 74 -11.77 2.81 10.58
N GLN A 75 -12.50 3.90 10.36
CA GLN A 75 -13.88 3.85 9.88
C GLN A 75 -13.92 3.69 8.35
N GLY A 76 -14.51 2.59 7.86
CA GLY A 76 -14.62 2.24 6.43
C GLY A 76 -15.94 1.57 6.07
N GLN A 77 -15.94 0.62 5.12
CA GLN A 77 -17.06 -0.32 4.91
C GLN A 77 -17.09 -1.42 5.99
N SER A 78 -15.94 -1.69 6.61
CA SER A 78 -15.79 -2.55 7.78
C SER A 78 -15.01 -1.78 8.85
N VAL A 79 -15.23 -2.12 10.12
CA VAL A 79 -14.55 -1.50 11.25
C VAL A 79 -13.29 -2.30 11.55
N TYR A 80 -12.16 -1.62 11.66
CA TYR A 80 -10.91 -2.25 12.04
C TYR A 80 -10.26 -1.52 13.18
N THR A 81 -9.79 -2.31 14.16
CA THR A 81 -9.16 -1.81 15.36
C THR A 81 -7.68 -2.17 15.34
N LEU A 82 -6.85 -1.16 15.59
CA LEU A 82 -5.43 -1.34 15.85
C LEU A 82 -5.18 -1.01 17.33
N ALA A 83 -4.74 -2.02 18.09
CA ALA A 83 -4.34 -1.81 19.47
C ALA A 83 -3.04 -0.99 19.54
N ILE A 84 -3.05 0.03 20.39
CA ILE A 84 -1.93 0.92 20.71
C ILE A 84 -1.74 0.83 22.23
N PRO A 85 -0.50 0.78 22.75
CA PRO A 85 -0.29 0.91 24.19
C PRO A 85 -0.98 2.16 24.74
N ALA A 86 -1.55 2.07 25.93
CA ALA A 86 -2.20 3.20 26.61
C ALA A 86 -1.17 4.22 27.15
N ASP A 87 -0.38 4.80 26.24
CA ASP A 87 0.68 5.77 26.49
C ASP A 87 0.53 6.93 25.48
N LEU A 88 0.61 8.16 25.97
CA LEU A 88 0.51 9.35 25.12
C LEU A 88 1.65 9.42 24.11
N ASP A 89 2.86 8.97 24.46
CA ASP A 89 3.98 8.94 23.52
C ASP A 89 3.72 7.98 22.35
N GLU A 90 3.02 6.87 22.59
CA GLU A 90 2.59 5.95 21.54
C GLU A 90 1.46 6.52 20.69
N VAL A 91 0.59 7.38 21.25
CA VAL A 91 -0.40 8.15 20.47
C VAL A 91 0.28 9.21 19.60
N CYS A 92 1.28 9.92 20.13
CA CYS A 92 2.08 10.86 19.35
C CYS A 92 2.77 10.14 18.18
N ARG A 93 3.40 8.99 18.45
CA ARG A 93 4.00 8.14 17.41
C ARG A 93 2.97 7.64 16.40
N PHE A 94 1.76 7.27 16.84
CA PHE A 94 0.68 6.93 15.93
C PHE A 94 0.30 8.10 15.00
N SER A 95 0.21 9.31 15.55
CA SER A 95 -0.10 10.53 14.81
C SER A 95 0.92 10.81 13.71
N GLU A 96 2.21 10.66 13.99
CA GLU A 96 3.28 10.85 13.01
C GLU A 96 3.13 9.92 11.78
N HIS A 97 2.57 8.73 11.97
CA HIS A 97 2.40 7.74 10.92
C HIS A 97 1.05 7.81 10.17
N TYR A 98 0.00 8.38 10.76
CA TYR A 98 -1.36 8.32 10.18
C TYR A 98 -2.10 9.65 10.10
N ILE A 99 -1.75 10.63 10.94
CA ILE A 99 -2.47 11.92 10.99
C ILE A 99 -1.66 12.99 10.30
N SER A 100 -0.39 13.17 10.72
CA SER A 100 0.49 14.19 10.14
C SER A 100 0.66 14.03 8.61
N PRO A 101 0.87 12.82 8.05
CA PRO A 101 1.02 12.67 6.59
C PRO A 101 -0.28 13.03 5.84
N GLY A 102 -1.43 12.54 6.32
CA GLY A 102 -2.74 12.87 5.74
C GLY A 102 -3.04 14.38 5.75
N TRP A 103 -2.67 15.08 6.83
CA TRP A 103 -2.77 16.53 6.89
C TRP A 103 -1.88 17.24 5.87
N GLN A 104 -0.62 16.81 5.72
CA GLN A 104 0.31 17.42 4.76
C GLN A 104 -0.21 17.28 3.32
N ILE A 105 -0.85 16.15 2.98
CA ILE A 105 -1.50 15.95 1.67
C ILE A 105 -2.68 16.91 1.50
N ASN A 106 -3.51 17.04 2.53
CA ASN A 106 -4.67 17.92 2.52
C ASN A 106 -4.32 19.41 2.43
N GLN A 107 -3.21 19.86 3.04
CA GLN A 107 -2.77 21.26 3.00
C GLN A 107 -2.36 21.72 1.61
N LYS A 108 -1.89 20.81 0.74
CA LYS A 108 -1.56 21.11 -0.66
C LYS A 108 -2.82 21.23 -1.54
N ARG A 109 -3.93 21.81 -1.06
CA ARG A 109 -5.26 21.82 -1.74
C ARG A 109 -5.15 22.28 -3.19
N LEU A 110 -5.78 21.53 -4.10
CA LEU A 110 -6.21 22.10 -5.37
C LEU A 110 -7.34 23.12 -5.08
N PRO A 111 -7.46 24.21 -5.84
CA PRO A 111 -8.46 25.25 -5.58
C PRO A 111 -9.87 24.67 -5.45
N SER A 112 -10.60 25.11 -4.42
CA SER A 112 -11.94 24.64 -4.00
C SER A 112 -13.04 24.69 -5.07
N ASN A 113 -12.76 25.27 -6.24
CA ASN A 113 -13.69 25.45 -7.34
C ASN A 113 -13.58 24.34 -8.41
N THR A 114 -12.78 23.30 -8.16
CA THR A 114 -12.74 22.10 -9.01
C THR A 114 -13.84 21.14 -8.54
N PHE A 115 -15.01 21.22 -9.18
CA PHE A 115 -16.10 20.26 -8.97
C PHE A 115 -15.59 18.81 -9.15
N PRO A 116 -15.87 17.85 -8.24
CA PRO A 116 -15.19 16.54 -8.21
C PRO A 116 -15.71 15.51 -9.22
N ARG A 117 -16.47 15.91 -10.25
CA ARG A 117 -17.25 14.95 -11.08
C ARG A 117 -16.84 14.83 -12.55
N VAL A 118 -15.94 15.66 -13.09
CA VAL A 118 -15.65 15.67 -14.55
C VAL A 118 -14.19 16.05 -14.91
N TRP A 119 -13.20 15.69 -14.09
CA TRP A 119 -11.83 15.51 -14.58
C TRP A 119 -11.61 14.00 -14.69
N ARG A 120 -12.20 13.30 -15.67
CA ARG A 120 -11.55 13.07 -16.98
C ARG A 120 -10.04 13.20 -16.87
N GLY A 121 -9.37 12.06 -17.02
CA GLY A 121 -7.92 11.95 -17.07
C GLY A 121 -7.27 12.95 -18.03
N THR A 122 -5.96 13.11 -17.90
CA THR A 122 -5.03 13.95 -18.71
C THR A 122 -4.35 15.12 -18.01
N SER A 123 -4.46 15.32 -16.69
CA SER A 123 -3.38 16.08 -16.05
C SER A 123 -2.15 15.18 -15.97
N GLN A 124 -1.37 15.16 -17.06
CA GLN A 124 0.02 14.71 -17.06
C GLN A 124 0.75 15.59 -16.07
N ARG A 125 0.76 15.15 -14.82
CA ARG A 125 1.51 15.76 -13.73
C ARG A 125 2.77 14.92 -13.55
N PRO A 126 3.88 15.52 -13.11
CA PRO A 126 5.02 14.73 -12.69
C PRO A 126 4.55 13.72 -11.64
N LEU A 127 5.10 12.51 -11.70
CA LEU A 127 4.87 11.47 -10.70
C LEU A 127 5.11 12.04 -9.30
N ALA A 128 4.39 11.51 -8.33
CA ALA A 128 4.63 11.81 -6.93
C ALA A 128 6.12 11.57 -6.64
N PRO A 129 6.86 12.59 -6.19
CA PRO A 129 8.29 12.44 -5.99
C PRO A 129 8.53 11.48 -4.82
N LEU A 130 9.31 10.42 -5.06
CA LEU A 130 9.74 9.44 -4.06
C LEU A 130 10.93 10.01 -3.27
N THR A 131 10.74 11.17 -2.62
CA THR A 131 11.83 11.94 -1.99
C THR A 131 12.18 11.52 -0.58
N ASN A 132 11.46 10.57 0.01
CA ASN A 132 11.71 10.12 1.38
C ASN A 132 12.56 8.85 1.34
N GLU A 133 13.79 8.96 1.86
CA GLU A 133 14.79 7.87 1.93
C GLU A 133 14.31 6.67 2.76
N ASN A 134 13.30 6.83 3.62
CA ASN A 134 12.75 5.77 4.45
C ASN A 134 11.56 5.04 3.82
N LEU A 135 11.20 5.35 2.56
CA LEU A 135 10.16 4.61 1.86
C LEU A 135 10.63 3.19 1.56
N LYS A 136 9.77 2.22 1.83
CA LYS A 136 9.88 0.85 1.32
C LYS A 136 8.91 0.64 0.18
N LEU A 137 9.24 -0.28 -0.70
CA LEU A 137 8.39 -0.76 -1.78
C LEU A 137 7.83 -2.15 -1.47
N ALA A 138 6.52 -2.30 -1.67
CA ALA A 138 5.87 -3.60 -1.83
C ALA A 138 5.39 -3.73 -3.30
N PRO A 139 6.14 -4.46 -4.15
CA PRO A 139 5.79 -4.66 -5.55
C PRO A 139 5.00 -5.95 -5.76
N PHE A 140 4.03 -5.88 -6.68
CA PHE A 140 3.19 -7.01 -7.06
C PHE A 140 2.96 -7.04 -8.58
N TYR A 141 2.85 -8.25 -9.11
CA TYR A 141 2.36 -8.53 -10.44
C TYR A 141 0.85 -8.83 -10.38
N ILE A 142 0.06 -8.14 -11.21
CA ILE A 142 -1.40 -8.34 -11.27
C ILE A 142 -1.75 -9.38 -12.35
N GLY A 143 -1.22 -9.23 -13.57
CA GLY A 143 -1.57 -10.10 -14.68
C GLY A 143 -1.44 -9.46 -16.06
N VAL A 144 -1.88 -10.19 -17.08
CA VAL A 144 -2.07 -9.71 -18.45
C VAL A 144 -3.55 -9.66 -18.80
N GLY A 145 -4.05 -8.51 -19.24
CA GLY A 145 -5.47 -8.33 -19.57
C GLY A 145 -5.68 -7.35 -20.72
N HIS A 146 -6.94 -7.06 -21.05
CA HIS A 146 -7.24 -6.08 -22.11
C HIS A 146 -6.88 -4.68 -21.61
N TYR A 147 -6.00 -3.98 -22.34
CA TYR A 147 -5.35 -2.76 -21.86
C TYR A 147 -6.35 -1.71 -21.34
N GLU A 148 -7.28 -1.31 -22.20
CA GLU A 148 -8.26 -0.26 -21.90
C GLU A 148 -9.28 -0.68 -20.82
N ASN A 149 -9.84 -1.90 -20.92
CA ASN A 149 -10.90 -2.35 -20.01
C ASN A 149 -10.37 -2.52 -18.58
N GLU A 150 -9.24 -3.22 -18.42
CA GLU A 150 -8.66 -3.45 -17.09
C GLU A 150 -8.18 -2.12 -16.47
N MET A 151 -7.64 -1.20 -17.28
CA MET A 151 -7.27 0.13 -16.82
C MET A 151 -8.49 0.88 -16.26
N VAL A 152 -9.57 0.97 -17.03
CA VAL A 152 -10.80 1.66 -16.61
C VAL A 152 -11.37 1.03 -15.36
N ASP A 153 -11.40 -0.30 -15.27
CA ASP A 153 -11.92 -1.01 -14.10
C ASP A 153 -11.09 -0.75 -12.84
N MET A 154 -9.75 -0.77 -12.94
CA MET A 154 -8.87 -0.47 -11.82
C MET A 154 -8.97 0.98 -11.36
N GLU A 155 -9.01 1.95 -12.29
CA GLU A 155 -9.15 3.36 -11.98
C GLU A 155 -10.52 3.68 -11.37
N ASN A 156 -11.60 3.06 -11.88
CA ASN A 156 -12.94 3.18 -11.29
C ASN A 156 -12.97 2.65 -9.87
N ARG A 157 -12.36 1.49 -9.60
CA ARG A 157 -12.29 0.94 -8.24
C ARG A 157 -11.50 1.82 -7.30
N ALA A 158 -10.39 2.39 -7.76
CA ALA A 158 -9.64 3.38 -6.99
C ALA A 158 -10.52 4.59 -6.66
N ALA A 159 -11.35 5.08 -7.60
CA ALA A 159 -12.25 6.22 -7.42
C ALA A 159 -13.27 6.01 -6.28
N PHE A 160 -13.71 4.78 -6.04
CA PHE A 160 -14.64 4.42 -4.96
C PHE A 160 -13.96 3.91 -3.69
N ASN A 161 -12.64 3.87 -3.66
CA ASN A 161 -11.88 3.39 -2.51
C ASN A 161 -11.84 4.47 -1.42
N PRO A 162 -12.45 4.25 -0.23
CA PRO A 162 -12.52 5.26 0.81
C PRO A 162 -11.16 5.52 1.47
N PHE A 163 -10.14 4.69 1.22
CA PHE A 163 -8.81 4.85 1.79
C PHE A 163 -7.82 5.54 0.84
N LEU A 164 -8.23 5.85 -0.40
CA LEU A 164 -7.43 6.57 -1.39
C LEU A 164 -7.90 8.02 -1.57
N HIS A 165 -6.93 8.91 -1.76
CA HIS A 165 -7.13 10.31 -2.17
C HIS A 165 -7.27 10.40 -3.69
N THR A 166 -8.50 10.26 -4.17
CA THR A 166 -8.80 10.17 -5.61
C THR A 166 -8.74 11.52 -6.32
N ASP A 167 -8.93 12.63 -5.59
CA ASP A 167 -8.67 14.00 -6.06
C ASP A 167 -7.19 14.28 -6.37
N ARG A 168 -6.31 13.37 -5.94
CA ARG A 168 -4.85 13.44 -6.12
C ARG A 168 -4.30 12.42 -7.09
N MET A 169 -5.15 11.81 -7.90
CA MET A 169 -4.69 10.89 -8.94
C MET A 169 -3.71 11.59 -9.89
N VAL A 170 -2.56 10.96 -10.13
CA VAL A 170 -1.57 11.39 -11.12
C VAL A 170 -1.47 10.33 -12.21
N MET A 171 -1.52 10.75 -13.47
CA MET A 171 -1.22 9.90 -14.61
C MET A 171 0.03 10.42 -15.30
N ALA A 172 0.98 9.53 -15.59
CA ALA A 172 2.17 9.87 -16.35
C ALA A 172 2.54 8.74 -17.32
N SER A 173 3.17 9.11 -18.43
CA SER A 173 3.91 8.16 -19.25
C SER A 173 5.31 8.04 -18.67
N ALA A 174 5.77 6.81 -18.44
CA ALA A 174 7.16 6.49 -18.19
C ALA A 174 7.74 5.83 -19.44
N ASP A 175 9.06 5.83 -19.61
CA ASP A 175 9.68 5.06 -20.68
C ASP A 175 9.25 3.58 -20.56
N GLY A 176 8.65 3.04 -21.62
CA GLY A 176 8.14 1.67 -21.64
C GLY A 176 6.73 1.44 -21.06
N GLY A 177 6.05 2.45 -20.49
CA GLY A 177 4.70 2.22 -19.94
C GLY A 177 3.93 3.45 -19.43
N GLN A 178 2.79 3.22 -18.80
CA GLN A 178 1.98 4.26 -18.16
C GLN A 178 1.81 3.96 -16.67
N VAL A 179 1.71 5.01 -15.86
CA VAL A 179 1.47 4.89 -14.42
C VAL A 179 0.24 5.70 -14.04
N SER A 180 -0.64 5.11 -13.24
CA SER A 180 -1.64 5.84 -12.44
C SER A 180 -1.26 5.75 -10.95
N GLN A 181 -1.17 6.89 -10.26
CA GLN A 181 -0.78 6.96 -8.84
C GLN A 181 -1.85 7.60 -7.97
N TRP A 182 -2.00 7.11 -6.74
CA TRP A 182 -2.87 7.65 -5.70
C TRP A 182 -2.14 7.69 -4.36
N TYR A 183 -2.44 8.68 -3.53
CA TYR A 183 -2.03 8.69 -2.12
C TYR A 183 -3.08 7.95 -1.28
N THR A 184 -2.66 7.26 -0.23
CA THR A 184 -3.58 6.86 0.84
C THR A 184 -3.95 8.06 1.70
N ARG A 185 -5.11 8.00 2.35
CA ARG A 185 -5.68 9.13 3.09
C ARG A 185 -4.97 9.45 4.39
N TYR A 186 -4.43 8.44 5.08
CA TYR A 186 -3.92 8.61 6.43
C TYR A 186 -2.39 8.58 6.42
N SER A 187 -1.80 7.47 5.99
CA SER A 187 -0.35 7.29 6.01
C SER A 187 0.40 8.02 4.90
N GLY A 188 -0.32 8.52 3.89
CA GLY A 188 0.28 9.16 2.73
C GLY A 188 1.13 8.22 1.88
N SER A 189 0.90 6.91 1.98
CA SER A 189 1.53 5.90 1.12
C SER A 189 1.09 6.10 -0.33
N ILE A 190 1.93 5.71 -1.29
CA ILE A 190 1.69 5.91 -2.72
C ILE A 190 1.38 4.57 -3.39
N PHE A 191 0.15 4.40 -3.86
CA PHE A 191 -0.27 3.32 -4.73
C PHE A 191 0.00 3.70 -6.18
N SER A 192 0.76 2.89 -6.91
CA SER A 192 1.02 3.09 -8.33
C SER A 192 0.64 1.83 -9.11
N ILE A 193 -0.22 1.97 -10.12
CA ILE A 193 -0.46 0.92 -11.09
C ILE A 193 0.36 1.26 -12.33
N TYR A 194 1.37 0.43 -12.61
CA TYR A 194 2.16 0.51 -13.83
C TYR A 194 1.62 -0.46 -14.86
N ARG A 195 1.60 -0.03 -16.11
CA ARG A 195 1.07 -0.82 -17.22
C ARG A 195 1.94 -0.69 -18.45
N ILE A 196 2.24 -1.82 -19.07
CA ILE A 196 3.02 -1.92 -20.30
C ILE A 196 2.05 -2.38 -21.40
N PRO A 197 1.77 -1.54 -22.42
CA PRO A 197 0.93 -1.97 -23.54
C PRO A 197 1.67 -3.00 -24.41
N THR A 198 0.94 -3.99 -24.92
CA THR A 198 1.42 -4.96 -25.90
C THR A 198 0.73 -4.75 -27.24
N GLU A 199 1.35 -5.22 -28.34
CA GLU A 199 0.89 -4.94 -29.71
C GLU A 199 -0.52 -5.49 -30.02
N ASP A 200 -0.96 -6.51 -29.29
CA ASP A 200 -2.26 -7.18 -29.44
C ASP A 200 -3.40 -6.48 -28.68
N GLY A 201 -3.17 -5.25 -28.18
CA GLY A 201 -4.16 -4.51 -27.40
C GLY A 201 -4.32 -5.00 -25.96
N ARG A 202 -3.43 -5.90 -25.51
CA ARG A 202 -3.34 -6.30 -24.11
C ARG A 202 -2.36 -5.40 -23.35
N GLY A 203 -2.34 -5.58 -22.05
CA GLY A 203 -1.44 -4.89 -21.14
C GLY A 203 -0.93 -5.82 -20.06
N ILE A 204 0.32 -5.62 -19.66
CA ILE A 204 0.91 -6.24 -18.48
C ILE A 204 0.80 -5.24 -17.33
N PHE A 205 0.30 -5.68 -16.18
CA PHE A 205 -0.05 -4.80 -15.07
C PHE A 205 0.72 -5.14 -13.79
N TYR A 206 1.26 -4.11 -13.15
CA TYR A 206 1.97 -4.18 -11.87
C TYR A 206 1.38 -3.19 -10.89
N LEU A 207 1.42 -3.56 -9.61
CA LEU A 207 1.07 -2.70 -8.49
C LEU A 207 2.32 -2.44 -7.66
N PHE A 208 2.59 -1.18 -7.39
CA PHE A 208 3.67 -0.72 -6.53
C PHE A 208 3.08 0.07 -5.37
N VAL A 209 3.41 -0.33 -4.14
CA VAL A 209 3.07 0.44 -2.96
C VAL A 209 4.35 0.97 -2.32
N HIS A 210 4.55 2.28 -2.38
CA HIS A 210 5.62 2.95 -1.63
C HIS A 210 5.05 3.44 -0.30
N TYR A 211 5.66 3.05 0.82
CA TYR A 211 5.13 3.35 2.14
C TYR A 211 6.24 3.59 3.16
N CYS A 212 5.93 4.39 4.20
CA CYS A 212 6.78 4.44 5.38
C CYS A 212 6.44 3.28 6.31
N PRO A 213 7.43 2.47 6.74
CA PRO A 213 7.21 1.37 7.67
C PRO A 213 6.55 1.83 8.97
N CYS A 214 5.52 1.10 9.38
CA CYS A 214 4.68 1.42 10.52
C CYS A 214 4.98 0.45 11.69
N PRO A 215 5.37 0.95 12.88
CA PRO A 215 5.90 0.15 13.98
C PRO A 215 4.87 -0.74 14.68
N PHE A 216 3.57 -0.50 14.47
CA PHE A 216 2.48 -1.25 15.09
C PHE A 216 2.25 -2.63 14.42
N VAL A 217 3.28 -3.47 14.34
CA VAL A 217 3.29 -4.70 13.51
C VAL A 217 2.38 -5.80 14.07
N LYS A 218 2.37 -6.01 15.40
CA LYS A 218 1.63 -7.13 16.03
C LYS A 218 0.12 -7.08 15.77
N GLY A 219 -0.49 -5.90 15.84
CA GLY A 219 -1.91 -5.73 15.55
C GLY A 219 -2.24 -5.96 14.08
N LYS A 220 -1.36 -5.51 13.18
CA LYS A 220 -1.51 -5.70 11.73
C LYS A 220 -1.31 -7.15 11.29
N GLN A 221 -0.40 -7.90 11.92
CA GLN A 221 -0.18 -9.30 11.59
C GLN A 221 -1.48 -10.12 11.74
N ARG A 222 -2.26 -9.87 12.79
CA ARG A 222 -3.56 -10.56 12.98
C ARG A 222 -4.54 -10.30 11.84
N ILE A 223 -4.58 -9.06 11.33
CA ILE A 223 -5.41 -8.67 10.19
C ILE A 223 -4.93 -9.43 8.94
N LEU A 224 -3.62 -9.44 8.67
CA LEU A 224 -3.05 -10.15 7.54
C LEU A 224 -3.26 -11.67 7.61
N ASP A 225 -3.15 -12.26 8.80
CA ASP A 225 -3.41 -13.69 9.03
C ASP A 225 -4.88 -14.04 8.74
N GLN A 226 -5.82 -13.17 9.13
CA GLN A 226 -7.24 -13.34 8.81
C GLN A 226 -7.48 -13.24 7.29
N LEU A 227 -6.95 -12.20 6.66
CA LEU A 227 -7.05 -12.01 5.21
C LEU A 227 -6.43 -13.19 4.45
N SER A 228 -5.36 -13.80 4.99
CA SER A 228 -4.71 -14.98 4.43
C SER A 228 -5.65 -16.20 4.46
N LYS A 229 -6.34 -16.44 5.59
CA LYS A 229 -7.37 -17.50 5.70
C LYS A 229 -8.52 -17.29 4.72
N GLU A 230 -8.89 -16.04 4.48
CA GLU A 230 -9.92 -15.65 3.51
C GLU A 230 -9.41 -15.60 2.06
N LYS A 231 -8.13 -15.91 1.82
CA LYS A 231 -7.45 -15.86 0.52
C LYS A 231 -7.59 -14.51 -0.18
N LYS A 232 -7.56 -13.41 0.59
CA LYS A 232 -7.63 -12.04 0.07
C LYS A 232 -6.24 -11.57 -0.38
N SER A 233 -6.17 -10.85 -1.50
CA SER A 233 -4.92 -10.34 -2.08
C SER A 233 -4.11 -9.48 -1.11
N ALA A 234 -4.79 -8.71 -0.25
CA ALA A 234 -4.16 -7.87 0.76
C ALA A 234 -3.33 -8.63 1.81
N ALA A 235 -3.54 -9.94 1.96
CA ALA A 235 -2.74 -10.78 2.86
C ALA A 235 -1.26 -10.89 2.44
N LYS A 236 -0.93 -10.56 1.18
CA LYS A 236 0.44 -10.61 0.64
C LYS A 236 1.29 -9.39 1.01
N LEU A 237 0.70 -8.38 1.65
CA LEU A 237 1.43 -7.21 2.12
C LEU A 237 2.33 -7.56 3.31
N PRO A 238 3.51 -6.94 3.43
CA PRO A 238 4.38 -7.13 4.58
C PRO A 238 3.76 -6.51 5.84
N ALA A 239 4.05 -7.08 7.01
CA ALA A 239 3.39 -6.71 8.25
C ALA A 239 3.70 -5.29 8.76
N ASP A 240 4.68 -4.61 8.17
CA ASP A 240 5.04 -3.23 8.49
C ASP A 240 4.32 -2.19 7.62
N VAL A 241 3.47 -2.57 6.66
CA VAL A 241 2.68 -1.57 5.92
C VAL A 241 1.69 -0.83 6.82
N PRO A 242 1.35 0.43 6.52
CA PRO A 242 0.25 1.11 7.18
C PRO A 242 -1.10 0.40 7.00
N VAL A 243 -2.01 0.57 7.95
CA VAL A 243 -3.33 -0.09 7.96
C VAL A 243 -4.19 0.35 6.77
N ASP A 244 -4.14 1.62 6.38
CA ASP A 244 -4.88 2.13 5.22
C ASP A 244 -4.35 1.62 3.88
N VAL A 245 -3.10 1.14 3.82
CA VAL A 245 -2.59 0.38 2.66
C VAL A 245 -3.28 -0.98 2.58
N ILE A 246 -3.39 -1.71 3.69
CA ILE A 246 -4.08 -3.01 3.73
C ILE A 246 -5.52 -2.86 3.24
N PHE A 247 -6.23 -1.83 3.73
CA PHE A 247 -7.62 -1.61 3.35
C PHE A 247 -7.80 -1.01 1.96
N SER A 248 -6.88 -0.15 1.54
CA SER A 248 -6.81 0.29 0.14
C SER A 248 -6.72 -0.93 -0.77
N LEU A 249 -5.80 -1.85 -0.51
CA LEU A 249 -5.61 -3.04 -1.33
C LEU A 249 -6.84 -3.98 -1.30
N SER A 250 -7.47 -4.16 -0.14
CA SER A 250 -8.72 -4.94 -0.02
C SER A 250 -9.89 -4.33 -0.80
N GLY A 251 -9.86 -3.03 -1.10
CA GLY A 251 -10.82 -2.36 -1.97
C GLY A 251 -10.66 -2.68 -3.46
N PHE A 252 -9.53 -3.28 -3.87
CA PHE A 252 -9.33 -3.77 -5.23
C PHE A 252 -9.68 -5.26 -5.31
N PHE A 253 -10.45 -5.64 -6.32
CA PHE A 253 -10.72 -7.06 -6.62
C PHE A 253 -9.78 -7.56 -7.72
N PHE A 254 -8.54 -7.83 -7.37
CA PHE A 254 -7.63 -8.50 -8.29
C PHE A 254 -8.00 -9.98 -8.38
N GLN A 255 -8.26 -10.49 -9.60
CA GLN A 255 -8.47 -11.92 -9.80
C GLN A 255 -7.22 -12.72 -9.39
N GLN A 256 -6.05 -12.14 -9.65
CA GLN A 256 -4.76 -12.67 -9.28
C GLN A 256 -3.86 -11.52 -8.84
N LEU A 257 -3.08 -11.74 -7.79
CA LEU A 257 -2.03 -10.82 -7.34
C LEU A 257 -0.87 -11.69 -6.87
N TYR A 258 0.29 -11.55 -7.48
CA TYR A 258 1.51 -12.27 -7.12
C TYR A 258 2.55 -11.29 -6.60
N THR A 259 3.27 -11.68 -5.56
CA THR A 259 4.54 -11.03 -5.23
C THR A 259 5.54 -11.28 -6.36
N ILE A 260 6.52 -10.40 -6.48
CA ILE A 260 7.59 -10.58 -7.47
C ILE A 260 8.40 -11.85 -7.20
N GLU A 261 8.54 -12.25 -5.93
CA GLU A 261 9.18 -13.51 -5.56
C GLU A 261 8.37 -14.73 -6.03
N GLU A 262 7.04 -14.69 -5.94
CA GLU A 262 6.19 -15.73 -6.54
C GLU A 262 6.34 -15.74 -8.06
N LEU A 263 6.35 -14.58 -8.72
CA LEU A 263 6.56 -14.48 -10.17
C LEU A 263 7.91 -15.10 -10.60
N LYS A 264 8.98 -14.74 -9.89
CA LYS A 264 10.33 -15.26 -10.10
C LYS A 264 10.39 -16.77 -9.90
N LYS A 265 9.74 -17.29 -8.85
CA LYS A 265 9.70 -18.73 -8.57
C LYS A 265 9.04 -19.52 -9.71
N GLU A 266 7.90 -19.04 -10.22
CA GLU A 266 7.21 -19.67 -11.36
C GLU A 266 8.06 -19.61 -12.64
N ALA A 267 8.74 -18.48 -12.87
CA ALA A 267 9.66 -18.34 -14.00
C ALA A 267 10.84 -19.33 -13.92
N ILE A 268 11.44 -19.53 -12.73
CA ILE A 268 12.54 -20.50 -12.49
C ILE A 268 12.07 -21.93 -12.77
N GLN A 269 10.80 -22.25 -12.53
CA GLN A 269 10.22 -23.57 -12.85
C GLN A 269 10.06 -23.82 -14.36
N GLY A 270 10.46 -22.87 -15.20
CA GLY A 270 10.49 -23.00 -16.65
C GLY A 270 9.28 -22.39 -17.35
N ASN A 271 8.54 -21.52 -16.68
CA ASN A 271 7.49 -20.77 -17.35
C ASN A 271 8.08 -19.53 -18.05
N TYR A 272 8.34 -19.65 -19.36
CA TYR A 272 8.94 -18.57 -20.16
C TYR A 272 8.12 -17.28 -20.15
N GLU A 273 6.79 -17.39 -20.19
CA GLU A 273 5.92 -16.20 -20.16
C GLU A 273 6.11 -15.40 -18.87
N TRP A 274 6.25 -16.08 -17.73
CA TRP A 274 6.47 -15.46 -16.44
C TRP A 274 7.86 -14.82 -16.33
N PHE A 275 8.85 -15.39 -17.01
CA PHE A 275 10.17 -14.77 -17.14
C PHE A 275 10.09 -13.44 -17.91
N ILE A 276 9.36 -13.39 -19.03
CA ILE A 276 9.14 -12.14 -19.77
C ILE A 276 8.45 -11.08 -18.90
N HIS A 277 7.45 -11.47 -18.11
CA HIS A 277 6.79 -10.57 -17.17
C HIS A 277 7.75 -10.10 -16.07
N LEU A 278 8.66 -10.94 -15.58
CA LEU A 278 9.69 -10.51 -14.64
C LEU A 278 10.65 -9.48 -15.27
N LEU A 279 11.03 -9.65 -16.54
CA LEU A 279 11.84 -8.66 -17.25
C LEU A 279 11.11 -7.31 -17.38
N GLY A 280 9.82 -7.33 -17.68
CA GLY A 280 9.00 -6.11 -17.71
C GLY A 280 8.91 -5.39 -16.36
N TYR A 281 8.91 -6.15 -15.25
CA TYR A 281 9.05 -5.57 -13.92
C TYR A 281 10.43 -4.92 -13.70
N LEU A 282 11.52 -5.58 -14.10
CA LEU A 282 12.88 -5.07 -13.92
C LEU A 282 13.19 -3.83 -14.77
N ASP A 283 12.54 -3.70 -15.92
CA ASP A 283 12.63 -2.53 -16.79
C ASP A 283 11.78 -1.33 -16.28
N CYS A 284 10.94 -1.54 -15.26
CA CYS A 284 10.12 -0.47 -14.72
C CYS A 284 10.97 0.60 -14.03
N SER A 285 10.83 1.86 -14.46
CA SER A 285 11.54 3.00 -13.87
C SER A 285 11.28 3.21 -12.37
N LEU A 286 10.12 2.76 -11.85
CA LEU A 286 9.83 2.79 -10.41
C LEU A 286 10.66 1.79 -9.60
N VAL A 287 11.17 0.74 -10.26
CA VAL A 287 11.95 -0.36 -9.65
C VAL A 287 13.44 -0.12 -9.78
N GLN A 288 13.89 0.44 -10.91
CA GLN A 288 15.29 0.74 -11.18
C GLN A 288 15.94 1.66 -10.14
N GLN A 289 15.14 2.45 -9.42
CA GLN A 289 15.63 3.31 -8.32
C GLN A 289 15.98 2.53 -7.05
N GLU A 290 15.42 1.33 -6.85
CA GLU A 290 15.61 0.52 -5.64
C GLU A 290 16.44 -0.75 -5.87
N ASN A 291 16.32 -1.39 -7.05
CA ASN A 291 17.05 -2.62 -7.36
C ASN A 291 18.48 -2.31 -7.83
N GLN A 292 19.40 -2.26 -6.87
CA GLN A 292 20.82 -2.02 -7.14
C GLN A 292 21.57 -3.22 -7.72
N ASP A 293 20.96 -4.41 -7.78
CA ASP A 293 21.64 -5.62 -8.27
C ASP A 293 20.72 -6.54 -9.11
N ILE A 294 20.42 -6.08 -10.33
CA ILE A 294 19.69 -6.87 -11.35
C ILE A 294 20.46 -8.16 -11.70
N GLU A 295 21.80 -8.11 -11.69
CA GLU A 295 22.66 -9.28 -11.94
C GLU A 295 22.34 -10.40 -10.94
N GLN A 296 22.26 -10.08 -9.65
CA GLN A 296 21.92 -11.04 -8.60
C GLN A 296 20.49 -11.58 -8.73
N MET A 297 19.54 -10.77 -9.20
CA MET A 297 18.17 -11.26 -9.44
C MET A 297 18.13 -12.28 -10.58
N LEU A 298 18.91 -12.07 -11.63
CA LEU A 298 19.00 -12.95 -12.80
C LEU A 298 19.91 -14.17 -12.56
N ALA A 299 20.78 -14.14 -11.57
CA ALA A 299 21.68 -15.26 -11.22
C ALA A 299 20.93 -16.57 -10.92
N ASP A 300 19.75 -16.49 -10.31
CA ASP A 300 18.94 -17.67 -10.00
C ASP A 300 18.45 -18.42 -11.26
N PHE A 301 18.40 -17.73 -12.40
CA PHE A 301 18.02 -18.32 -13.69
C PHE A 301 19.19 -19.01 -14.41
N ALA A 302 20.43 -18.82 -13.95
CA ALA A 302 21.58 -19.53 -14.54
C ALA A 302 21.44 -21.06 -14.45
N CYS A 303 20.74 -21.51 -13.41
CA CYS A 303 20.51 -22.92 -13.09
C CYS A 303 19.11 -23.44 -13.49
N CYS A 304 18.30 -22.66 -14.21
CA CYS A 304 16.93 -23.10 -14.53
C CYS A 304 16.93 -24.14 -15.65
N ASN A 305 15.99 -25.09 -15.63
CA ASN A 305 15.91 -26.16 -16.62
C ASN A 305 15.36 -25.71 -18.00
N HIS A 306 15.22 -24.40 -18.24
CA HIS A 306 14.62 -23.86 -19.45
C HIS A 306 15.67 -23.16 -20.33
N GLN A 307 16.05 -23.84 -21.42
CA GLN A 307 17.15 -23.40 -22.28
C GLN A 307 16.97 -21.97 -22.83
N THR A 308 15.75 -21.60 -23.26
CA THR A 308 15.48 -20.25 -23.77
C THR A 308 15.70 -19.17 -22.71
N ILE A 309 15.30 -19.43 -21.45
CA ILE A 309 15.50 -18.48 -20.35
C ILE A 309 16.99 -18.30 -20.11
N ARG A 310 17.75 -19.41 -20.05
CA ARG A 310 19.22 -19.34 -19.89
C ARG A 310 19.90 -18.56 -21.01
N GLN A 311 19.45 -18.73 -22.26
CA GLN A 311 19.99 -17.99 -23.41
C GLN A 311 19.68 -16.49 -23.35
N GLU A 312 18.46 -16.11 -22.95
CA GLU A 312 18.10 -14.70 -22.74
C GLU A 312 18.93 -14.08 -21.61
N VAL A 313 19.08 -14.78 -20.48
CA VAL A 313 19.93 -14.33 -19.37
C VAL A 313 21.38 -14.19 -19.80
N ALA A 314 21.92 -15.12 -20.60
CA ALA A 314 23.27 -15.02 -21.15
C ALA A 314 23.42 -13.80 -22.06
N THR A 315 22.42 -13.52 -22.89
CA THR A 315 22.41 -12.37 -23.80
C THR A 315 22.40 -11.06 -23.02
N LEU A 316 21.52 -10.93 -22.01
CA LEU A 316 21.49 -9.78 -21.11
C LEU A 316 22.83 -9.61 -20.38
N ALA A 317 23.41 -10.70 -19.87
CA ALA A 317 24.70 -10.66 -19.19
C ALA A 317 25.85 -10.21 -20.11
N GLN A 318 25.83 -10.60 -21.40
CA GLN A 318 26.79 -10.10 -22.39
C GLN A 318 26.59 -8.61 -22.67
N LEU A 319 25.36 -8.16 -22.88
CA LEU A 319 25.02 -6.76 -23.17
C LEU A 319 25.42 -5.82 -22.04
N HIS A 320 25.22 -6.24 -20.78
CA HIS A 320 25.54 -5.45 -19.59
C HIS A 320 26.93 -5.71 -19.01
N GLY A 321 27.68 -6.67 -19.56
CA GLY A 321 29.04 -6.99 -19.12
C GLY A 321 29.13 -7.71 -17.76
N TRP A 322 28.09 -8.44 -17.35
CA TRP A 322 27.99 -9.20 -16.09
C TRP A 322 28.84 -10.48 -16.12
N GLN A 323 30.15 -10.31 -15.93
CA GLN A 323 31.13 -11.39 -16.03
C GLN A 323 30.94 -12.50 -14.99
N SER A 324 30.38 -12.22 -13.81
CA SER A 324 30.13 -13.24 -12.79
C SER A 324 29.01 -14.17 -13.25
N LEU A 325 27.90 -13.60 -13.72
CA LEU A 325 26.77 -14.35 -14.27
C LEU A 325 27.14 -15.21 -15.49
N LEU A 326 27.94 -14.66 -16.42
CA LEU A 326 28.42 -15.43 -17.59
C LEU A 326 29.21 -16.68 -17.18
N LYS A 327 30.13 -16.55 -16.22
CA LYS A 327 30.89 -17.69 -15.70
C LYS A 327 30.01 -18.74 -14.99
N GLN A 328 28.92 -18.32 -14.36
CA GLN A 328 27.97 -19.25 -13.75
C GLN A 328 27.21 -20.05 -14.81
N LEU A 329 26.75 -19.38 -15.88
CA LEU A 329 26.08 -20.02 -17.01
C LEU A 329 26.96 -21.04 -17.72
N GLU A 330 28.24 -20.71 -17.96
CA GLU A 330 29.21 -21.60 -18.63
C GLU A 330 29.50 -22.88 -17.82
N LYS A 331 29.57 -22.80 -16.48
CA LYS A 331 29.85 -23.96 -15.61
C LYS A 331 28.76 -25.03 -15.66
N GLN A 332 27.54 -24.66 -16.07
CA GLN A 332 26.39 -25.56 -16.10
C GLN A 332 26.25 -26.29 -17.44
N ASP A 333 26.80 -25.77 -18.54
CA ASP A 333 26.76 -26.44 -19.85
C ASP A 333 27.84 -27.55 -20.01
N VAL A 334 28.66 -27.74 -18.97
CA VAL A 334 29.75 -28.75 -18.94
C VAL A 334 29.38 -30.00 -18.12
N ASN A 335 28.21 -30.01 -17.47
CA ASN A 335 27.63 -31.18 -16.79
C ASN A 335 26.37 -31.66 -17.50
#